data_AF-A0A946AQE0-F1
#
_entry.id   AF-A0A946AQE0-F1
#
_cell.length_a   1.000
_cell.length_b   1.000
_cell.length_c   1.000
_cell.angle_alpha   90.00
_cell.angle_beta   90.00
_cell.angle_gamma   90.00
#
_symmetry.space_group_name_H-M   'P 1'
#
loop_
_entity.id
_entity.type
_entity.pdbx_description
1 polymer ?
#
loop_
_entity_poly.entity_id
_entity_poly.type
_entity_poly.pdbx_seq_one_letter_code
_entity_poly.pdbx_strand_id
1 'polypeptide(L)'
;METLTIKIWRGADTGSFQTFSVPKRENQTILDVVTEIQQRQDQSISYRFACRVGVCGSCAMTVNGKPRWTCRTHIGALKSSVITIKPLKNMPRIKDLVADMSGFFDKWGQAGNDFNSDKTRHDAPVQIDPESKQRKAANAAIECINCGVCYAACDVVRWNDDYLGPAALNRAWSLVNDV
;
A
#
# COMPACT_ATOMS: atom_id res chain seq x y z
N MET A 1 -11.44 -12.03 28.39
CA MET A 1 -10.49 -11.65 27.33
C MET A 1 -10.81 -10.22 26.93
N GLU A 2 -9.80 -9.34 26.85
CA GLU A 2 -10.00 -7.96 26.37
C GLU A 2 -10.48 -7.99 24.91
N THR A 3 -11.44 -7.14 24.55
CA THR A 3 -12.05 -7.12 23.21
C THR A 3 -11.78 -5.78 22.54
N LEU A 4 -11.47 -5.81 21.25
CA LEU A 4 -11.30 -4.63 20.42
C LEU A 4 -12.62 -4.29 19.72
N THR A 5 -12.92 -3.00 19.65
CA THR A 5 -14.01 -2.48 18.81
C THR A 5 -13.45 -2.10 17.44
N ILE A 6 -13.87 -2.80 16.40
CA ILE A 6 -13.38 -2.58 15.04
C ILE A 6 -14.48 -1.93 14.20
N LYS A 7 -14.23 -0.74 13.66
CA LYS A 7 -15.14 -0.03 12.75
C LYS A 7 -14.61 -0.16 11.33
N ILE A 8 -15.31 -0.91 10.48
CA ILE A 8 -14.94 -1.13 9.07
C ILE A 8 -15.90 -0.34 8.18
N TRP A 9 -15.37 0.42 7.23
CA TRP A 9 -16.16 1.01 6.16
C TRP A 9 -16.71 -0.08 5.23
N ARG A 10 -18.02 -0.07 4.99
CA ARG A 10 -18.72 -1.00 4.10
C ARG A 10 -19.38 -0.27 2.95
N GLY A 11 -19.32 -0.84 1.75
CA GLY A 11 -19.81 -0.24 0.50
C GLY A 11 -18.71 0.47 -0.29
N ALA A 12 -19.11 1.08 -1.42
CA ALA A 12 -18.24 1.88 -2.28
C ALA A 12 -18.19 3.34 -1.76
N ASP A 13 -18.62 4.31 -2.58
CA ASP A 13 -18.67 5.73 -2.21
C ASP A 13 -19.83 6.04 -1.27
N THR A 14 -21.02 5.47 -1.54
CA THR A 14 -22.14 5.45 -0.60
C THR A 14 -22.01 4.24 0.30
N GLY A 15 -21.58 4.46 1.54
CA GLY A 15 -21.31 3.42 2.50
C GLY A 15 -21.50 3.88 3.93
N SER A 16 -21.31 2.96 4.87
CA SER A 16 -21.40 3.26 6.29
C SER A 16 -20.41 2.42 7.09
N PHE A 17 -20.16 2.83 8.32
CA PHE A 17 -19.35 2.03 9.23
C PHE A 17 -20.20 0.93 9.85
N GLN A 18 -19.67 -0.29 9.80
CA GLN A 18 -20.14 -1.39 10.62
C GLN A 18 -19.14 -1.66 11.74
N THR A 19 -19.66 -2.03 12.91
CA THR A 19 -18.86 -2.28 14.11
C THR A 19 -18.83 -3.77 14.39
N PHE A 20 -17.62 -4.27 14.66
CA PHE A 20 -17.34 -5.66 14.98
C PHE A 20 -16.57 -5.75 16.29
N SER A 21 -16.72 -6.86 16.99
CA SER A 21 -15.99 -7.16 18.21
C SER A 21 -14.99 -8.27 17.93
N VAL A 22 -13.71 -8.05 18.23
CA VAL A 22 -12.64 -9.03 17.99
C VAL A 22 -11.84 -9.25 19.26
N PRO A 23 -11.63 -10.49 19.73
CA PRO A 23 -10.77 -10.76 20.87
C PRO A 23 -9.35 -10.26 20.63
N LYS A 24 -8.82 -9.50 21.58
CA LYS A 24 -7.43 -9.01 21.54
C LYS A 24 -6.47 -10.17 21.79
N ARG A 25 -5.50 -10.37 20.90
CA ARG A 25 -4.44 -11.37 21.07
C ARG A 25 -3.04 -10.75 20.95
N GLU A 26 -2.06 -11.40 21.56
CA GLU A 26 -0.66 -11.01 21.40
C GLU A 26 -0.23 -11.17 19.94
N ASN A 27 0.64 -10.28 19.46
CA ASN A 27 1.19 -10.28 18.09
C ASN A 27 0.17 -10.19 16.95
N GLN A 28 -1.11 -9.95 17.24
CA GLN A 28 -2.16 -9.79 16.24
C GLN A 28 -1.92 -8.55 15.36
N THR A 29 -2.03 -8.73 14.05
CA THR A 29 -1.93 -7.65 13.06
C THR A 29 -3.31 -7.15 12.65
N ILE A 30 -3.37 -6.01 11.97
CA ILE A 30 -4.63 -5.52 11.40
C ILE A 30 -5.18 -6.46 10.32
N LEU A 31 -4.29 -7.13 9.56
CA LEU A 31 -4.74 -8.11 8.59
C LEU A 31 -5.41 -9.32 9.27
N ASP A 32 -4.88 -9.78 10.41
CA ASP A 32 -5.50 -10.87 11.18
C ASP A 32 -6.89 -10.49 11.67
N VAL A 33 -7.06 -9.25 12.14
CA VAL A 33 -8.35 -8.71 12.58
C VAL A 33 -9.37 -8.72 11.43
N VAL A 34 -9.02 -8.18 10.26
CA VAL A 34 -9.92 -8.14 9.10
C VAL A 34 -10.24 -9.56 8.61
N THR A 35 -9.25 -10.45 8.61
CA THR A 35 -9.44 -11.86 8.23
C THR A 35 -10.38 -12.59 9.17
N GLU A 36 -10.23 -12.39 10.49
CA GLU A 36 -11.09 -13.01 11.50
C GLU A 36 -12.54 -12.52 11.38
N ILE A 37 -12.74 -11.22 11.18
CA ILE A 37 -14.08 -10.67 10.96
C ILE A 37 -14.71 -11.30 9.71
N GLN A 38 -13.97 -11.36 8.59
CA GLN A 38 -14.49 -11.98 7.37
C GLN A 38 -14.88 -13.45 7.61
N GLN A 39 -14.02 -14.23 8.25
CA GLN A 39 -14.23 -15.67 8.40
C GLN A 39 -15.33 -16.03 9.40
N ARG A 40 -15.50 -15.21 10.45
CA ARG A 40 -16.33 -15.59 11.61
C ARG A 40 -17.58 -14.75 11.81
N GLN A 41 -17.62 -13.54 11.25
CA GLN A 41 -18.70 -12.57 11.52
C GLN A 41 -19.39 -12.11 10.23
N ASP A 42 -18.63 -11.79 9.16
CA ASP A 42 -19.20 -11.35 7.89
C ASP A 42 -18.33 -11.68 6.68
N GLN A 43 -18.67 -12.77 5.99
CA GLN A 43 -17.96 -13.27 4.81
C GLN A 43 -18.08 -12.37 3.57
N SER A 44 -18.96 -11.36 3.60
CA SER A 44 -19.17 -10.47 2.47
C SER A 44 -18.15 -9.32 2.40
N ILE A 45 -17.30 -9.15 3.42
CA ILE A 45 -16.26 -8.11 3.47
C ILE A 45 -15.23 -8.33 2.37
N SER A 46 -14.97 -7.29 1.58
CA SER A 46 -13.94 -7.27 0.55
C SER A 46 -12.68 -6.51 1.00
N TYR A 47 -11.53 -7.17 0.88
CA TYR A 47 -10.20 -6.60 1.13
C TYR A 47 -9.15 -7.35 0.30
N ARG A 48 -7.98 -6.72 0.08
CA ARG A 48 -6.86 -7.32 -0.66
C ARG A 48 -5.75 -7.74 0.31
N PHE A 49 -5.13 -8.88 0.05
CA PHE A 49 -3.88 -9.31 0.68
C PHE A 49 -3.22 -10.40 -0.18
N ALA A 50 -1.92 -10.64 0.04
CA ALA A 50 -1.21 -11.76 -0.60
C ALA A 50 -0.11 -12.31 0.33
N CYS A 51 1.07 -11.66 0.38
CA CYS A 51 2.26 -12.23 1.02
C CYS A 51 2.21 -12.34 2.55
N ARG A 52 1.43 -11.49 3.22
CA ARG A 52 1.37 -11.32 4.69
C ARG A 52 2.68 -10.95 5.41
N VAL A 53 3.77 -10.69 4.69
CA VAL A 53 5.10 -10.41 5.26
C VAL A 53 5.64 -9.01 4.91
N GLY A 54 4.84 -8.18 4.24
CA GLY A 54 5.21 -6.79 3.94
C GLY A 54 5.99 -6.55 2.65
N VAL A 55 5.93 -7.47 1.68
CA VAL A 55 6.68 -7.34 0.41
C VAL A 55 5.81 -7.07 -0.82
N CYS A 56 4.55 -7.52 -0.84
CA CYS A 56 3.69 -7.38 -2.03
C CYS A 56 2.92 -6.04 -2.14
N GLY A 57 2.88 -5.24 -1.06
CA GLY A 57 2.09 -4.02 -1.00
C GLY A 57 0.55 -4.17 -0.97
N SER A 58 -0.01 -5.35 -1.25
CA SER A 58 -1.45 -5.53 -1.52
C SER A 58 -2.41 -5.27 -0.35
N CYS A 59 -1.93 -5.33 0.89
CA CYS A 59 -2.78 -5.24 2.10
C CYS A 59 -2.95 -3.81 2.65
N ALA A 60 -2.52 -2.80 1.90
CA ALA A 60 -2.51 -1.43 2.38
C ALA A 60 -3.95 -0.90 2.59
N MET A 61 -4.20 -0.31 3.75
CA MET A 61 -5.50 0.27 4.15
C MET A 61 -5.27 1.51 5.00
N THR A 62 -6.29 2.34 5.17
CA THR A 62 -6.27 3.45 6.13
C THR A 62 -6.73 2.97 7.50
N VAL A 63 -5.82 2.94 8.48
CA VAL A 63 -6.05 2.48 9.85
C VAL A 63 -5.85 3.64 10.81
N ASN A 64 -6.89 3.98 11.57
CA ASN A 64 -6.92 5.14 12.47
C ASN A 64 -6.44 6.42 11.78
N GLY A 65 -6.96 6.65 10.56
CA GLY A 65 -6.70 7.85 9.77
C GLY A 65 -5.38 7.86 8.98
N LYS A 66 -4.49 6.89 9.21
CA LYS A 66 -3.17 6.79 8.54
C LYS A 66 -3.13 5.58 7.60
N PRO A 67 -2.60 5.70 6.36
CA PRO A 67 -2.38 4.55 5.50
C PRO A 67 -1.26 3.67 6.05
N ARG A 68 -1.46 2.35 6.06
CA ARG A 68 -0.53 1.38 6.66
C ARG A 68 -0.54 0.05 5.93
N TRP A 69 0.56 -0.70 6.03
CA TRP A 69 0.57 -2.13 5.71
C TRP A 69 -0.09 -2.91 6.84
N THR A 70 -1.28 -3.43 6.59
CA THR A 70 -2.08 -4.08 7.64
C THR A 70 -1.45 -5.39 8.14
N CYS A 71 -0.72 -6.11 7.31
CA CYS A 71 0.04 -7.31 7.70
C CYS A 71 1.28 -7.03 8.57
N ARG A 72 1.75 -5.77 8.64
CA ARG A 72 2.92 -5.36 9.44
C ARG A 72 2.53 -4.44 10.60
N THR A 73 1.26 -4.04 10.68
CA THR A 73 0.76 -3.17 11.73
C THR A 73 0.18 -4.04 12.84
N HIS A 74 0.90 -4.14 13.95
CA HIS A 74 0.39 -4.79 15.16
C HIS A 74 -0.65 -3.92 15.85
N ILE A 75 -1.70 -4.54 16.39
CA ILE A 75 -2.73 -3.83 17.15
C ILE A 75 -2.16 -3.09 18.37
N GLY A 76 -1.12 -3.65 19.00
CA GLY A 76 -0.48 -3.06 20.18
C GLY A 76 0.20 -1.72 19.87
N ALA A 77 0.69 -1.54 18.64
CA ALA A 77 1.33 -0.29 18.20
C ALA A 77 0.32 0.87 18.05
N LEU A 78 -0.99 0.57 17.94
CA LEU A 78 -2.03 1.59 17.81
C LEU A 78 -2.44 2.20 19.15
N LYS A 79 -2.11 1.55 20.28
CA LYS A 79 -2.44 1.99 21.65
C LYS A 79 -3.91 2.44 21.80
N SER A 80 -4.83 1.73 21.15
CA SER A 80 -6.26 2.07 21.12
C SER A 80 -7.12 0.82 21.16
N SER A 81 -8.21 0.87 21.91
CA SER A 81 -9.25 -0.18 21.96
C SER A 81 -10.27 -0.07 20.82
N VAL A 82 -10.31 1.08 20.13
CA VAL A 82 -11.20 1.33 18.98
C VAL A 82 -10.35 1.52 17.74
N ILE A 83 -10.49 0.61 16.79
CA ILE A 83 -9.73 0.63 15.52
C ILE A 83 -10.70 0.93 14.39
N THR A 84 -10.43 1.98 13.63
CA THR A 84 -11.19 2.35 12.43
C THR A 84 -10.40 2.00 11.19
N ILE A 85 -10.99 1.23 10.29
CA ILE A 85 -10.38 0.75 9.04
C ILE A 85 -11.22 1.24 7.85
N LYS A 86 -10.53 1.86 6.90
CA LYS A 86 -11.07 2.37 5.62
C LYS A 86 -10.17 1.89 4.48
N PRO A 87 -10.65 1.89 3.23
CA PRO A 87 -9.77 1.75 2.07
C PRO A 87 -8.71 2.87 2.05
N LEU A 88 -7.70 2.71 1.19
CA LEU A 88 -6.74 3.79 0.95
C LEU A 88 -7.46 5.08 0.53
N LYS A 89 -7.00 6.21 1.05
CA LYS A 89 -7.49 7.54 0.65
C LYS A 89 -6.93 7.91 -0.73
N ASN A 90 -7.51 8.96 -1.33
CA ASN A 90 -7.08 9.54 -2.60
C ASN A 90 -7.15 8.56 -3.79
N MET A 91 -7.94 7.50 -3.64
CA MET A 91 -8.20 6.48 -4.65
C MET A 91 -9.70 6.18 -4.64
N PRO A 92 -10.32 5.92 -5.81
CA PRO A 92 -11.71 5.46 -5.87
C PRO A 92 -11.91 4.17 -5.07
N ARG A 93 -13.12 3.93 -4.59
CA ARG A 93 -13.44 2.73 -3.80
C ARG A 93 -14.17 1.73 -4.68
N ILE A 94 -13.67 0.49 -4.74
CA ILE A 94 -14.37 -0.59 -5.43
C ILE A 94 -15.46 -1.15 -4.51
N LYS A 95 -15.04 -1.65 -3.34
CA LYS A 95 -15.94 -2.19 -2.31
C LYS A 95 -15.21 -2.32 -0.98
N ASP A 96 -15.86 -1.88 0.10
CA ASP A 96 -15.40 -2.02 1.48
C ASP A 96 -13.99 -1.44 1.67
N LEU A 97 -12.98 -2.31 1.82
CA LEU A 97 -11.57 -1.95 2.06
C LEU A 97 -10.72 -2.01 0.78
N VAL A 98 -11.32 -2.29 -0.37
CA VAL A 98 -10.66 -2.34 -1.68
C VAL A 98 -10.71 -0.97 -2.36
N ALA A 99 -9.55 -0.36 -2.55
CA ALA A 99 -9.37 0.81 -3.40
C ALA A 99 -9.04 0.40 -4.84
N ASP A 100 -9.46 1.21 -5.80
CA ASP A 100 -9.01 1.12 -7.19
C ASP A 100 -7.64 1.80 -7.31
N MET A 101 -6.66 1.05 -7.80
CA MET A 101 -5.27 1.49 -7.96
C MET A 101 -4.91 1.79 -9.42
N SER A 102 -5.87 1.70 -10.36
CA SER A 102 -5.66 1.97 -11.79
C SER A 102 -4.94 3.30 -12.02
N GLY A 103 -5.51 4.41 -11.56
CA GLY A 103 -4.91 5.74 -11.71
C GLY A 103 -3.56 5.91 -11.00
N PHE A 104 -3.30 5.15 -9.92
CA PHE A 104 -1.98 5.12 -9.28
C PHE A 104 -0.94 4.48 -10.22
N PHE A 105 -1.27 3.34 -10.84
CA PHE A 105 -0.38 2.66 -11.78
C PHE A 105 -0.22 3.42 -13.09
N ASP A 106 -1.27 4.09 -13.57
CA ASP A 106 -1.20 4.94 -14.76
C ASP A 106 -0.21 6.10 -14.55
N LYS A 107 -0.32 6.81 -13.41
CA LYS A 107 0.61 7.88 -13.05
C LYS A 107 2.04 7.37 -12.81
N TRP A 108 2.17 6.21 -12.16
CA TRP A 108 3.47 5.56 -12.01
C TRP A 108 4.10 5.25 -13.37
N GLY A 109 3.29 4.80 -14.33
CA GLY A 109 3.75 4.50 -15.68
C GLY A 109 4.11 5.72 -16.52
N GLN A 110 3.40 6.84 -16.34
CA GLN A 110 3.76 8.12 -16.96
C GLN A 110 5.13 8.65 -16.52
N ALA A 111 5.62 8.25 -15.32
CA ALA A 111 6.97 8.57 -14.87
C ALA A 111 8.07 7.70 -15.52
N GLY A 112 7.70 6.70 -16.33
CA GLY A 112 8.61 5.83 -17.06
C GLY A 112 8.53 4.37 -16.60
N ASN A 113 8.37 3.47 -17.57
CA ASN A 113 8.15 2.03 -17.33
C ASN A 113 9.33 1.15 -17.76
N ASP A 114 10.31 1.73 -18.42
CA ASP A 114 11.31 1.03 -19.20
C ASP A 114 12.72 1.55 -18.94
N PHE A 115 13.68 0.65 -19.10
CA PHE A 115 15.08 1.02 -19.26
C PHE A 115 15.35 1.25 -20.72
N ASN A 116 15.75 2.46 -21.06
CA ASN A 116 16.22 2.79 -22.40
C ASN A 116 17.72 2.46 -22.46
N SER A 117 18.05 1.35 -23.11
CA SER A 117 19.43 0.94 -23.36
C SER A 117 19.75 1.04 -24.84
N ASP A 118 20.94 1.53 -25.16
CA ASP A 118 21.50 1.45 -26.52
C ASP A 118 21.95 0.02 -26.88
N LYS A 119 21.91 -0.91 -25.91
CA LYS A 119 22.27 -2.33 -26.07
C LYS A 119 21.04 -3.20 -26.22
N THR A 120 21.23 -4.34 -26.86
CA THR A 120 20.21 -5.35 -27.08
C THR A 120 20.37 -6.53 -26.12
N ARG A 121 19.36 -7.41 -26.06
CA ARG A 121 19.43 -8.69 -25.33
C ARG A 121 20.52 -9.66 -25.84
N HIS A 122 21.17 -9.35 -26.97
CA HIS A 122 22.25 -10.15 -27.53
C HIS A 122 23.63 -9.68 -27.07
N ASP A 123 23.73 -8.48 -26.50
CA ASP A 123 24.95 -7.98 -25.91
C ASP A 123 25.22 -8.64 -24.55
N ALA A 124 26.49 -8.76 -24.17
CA ALA A 124 26.85 -9.29 -22.87
C ALA A 124 26.31 -8.37 -21.75
N PRO A 125 25.74 -8.94 -20.66
CA PRO A 125 25.28 -8.15 -19.52
C PRO A 125 26.41 -7.31 -18.93
N VAL A 126 26.13 -6.03 -18.68
CA VAL A 126 27.09 -5.14 -18.02
C VAL A 126 27.29 -5.62 -16.58
N GLN A 127 28.56 -5.74 -16.16
CA GLN A 127 28.90 -5.99 -14.77
C GLN A 127 28.82 -4.66 -14.01
N ILE A 128 27.91 -4.57 -13.04
CA ILE A 128 27.73 -3.37 -12.22
C ILE A 128 28.34 -3.64 -10.85
N ASP A 129 29.30 -2.81 -10.44
CA ASP A 129 29.84 -2.86 -9.08
C ASP A 129 28.78 -2.38 -8.07
N PRO A 130 28.32 -3.25 -7.13
CA PRO A 130 27.37 -2.88 -6.10
C PRO A 130 27.84 -1.71 -5.22
N GLU A 131 29.15 -1.53 -5.09
CA GLU A 131 29.75 -0.50 -4.25
C GLU A 131 29.93 0.85 -4.96
N SER A 132 29.71 0.89 -6.28
CA SER A 132 29.78 2.11 -7.06
C SER A 132 28.80 3.17 -6.56
N LYS A 133 29.20 4.45 -6.70
CA LYS A 133 28.39 5.59 -6.25
C LYS A 133 27.03 5.62 -6.96
N GLN A 134 27.02 5.34 -8.26
CA GLN A 134 25.84 5.30 -9.11
C GLN A 134 24.87 4.21 -8.65
N ARG A 135 25.36 2.97 -8.47
CA ARG A 135 24.50 1.87 -8.02
C ARG A 135 23.92 2.11 -6.64
N LYS A 136 24.70 2.67 -5.71
CA LYS A 136 24.22 3.08 -4.38
C LYS A 136 23.12 4.14 -4.44
N ALA A 137 23.23 5.11 -5.36
CA ALA A 137 22.20 6.13 -5.56
C ALA A 137 20.89 5.53 -6.12
N ALA A 138 20.98 4.60 -7.08
CA ALA A 138 19.82 3.88 -7.59
C ALA A 138 19.16 3.00 -6.51
N ASN A 139 19.96 2.26 -5.73
CA ASN A 139 19.48 1.36 -4.67
C ASN A 139 18.60 2.07 -3.62
N ALA A 140 18.78 3.36 -3.40
CA ALA A 140 17.95 4.13 -2.46
C ALA A 140 16.45 4.15 -2.84
N ALA A 141 16.12 3.92 -4.12
CA ALA A 141 14.76 4.04 -4.65
C ALA A 141 14.15 2.72 -5.16
N ILE A 142 14.94 1.65 -5.35
CA ILE A 142 14.45 0.40 -5.98
C ILE A 142 13.56 -0.47 -5.08
N GLU A 143 13.55 -0.23 -3.77
CA GLU A 143 12.77 -0.99 -2.78
C GLU A 143 11.26 -0.64 -2.78
N CYS A 144 10.81 0.22 -3.70
CA CYS A 144 9.41 0.55 -3.82
C CYS A 144 8.60 -0.66 -4.29
N ILE A 145 7.72 -1.17 -3.42
CA ILE A 145 6.82 -2.30 -3.70
C ILE A 145 5.45 -1.88 -4.25
N ASN A 146 5.31 -0.63 -4.71
CA ASN A 146 4.07 -0.09 -5.29
C ASN A 146 2.81 -0.26 -4.41
N CYS A 147 2.98 -0.15 -3.08
CA CYS A 147 1.89 -0.35 -2.11
C CYS A 147 0.84 0.76 -2.04
N GLY A 148 1.05 1.90 -2.70
CA GLY A 148 0.13 3.04 -2.69
C GLY A 148 0.04 3.84 -1.38
N VAL A 149 0.76 3.47 -0.31
CA VAL A 149 0.69 4.16 1.00
C VAL A 149 1.12 5.62 0.92
N CYS A 150 2.21 5.91 0.20
CA CYS A 150 2.69 7.29 0.02
C CYS A 150 1.70 8.14 -0.79
N TYR A 151 1.06 7.55 -1.80
CA TYR A 151 0.03 8.21 -2.61
C TYR A 151 -1.21 8.52 -1.76
N ALA A 152 -1.69 7.53 -0.98
CA ALA A 152 -2.82 7.70 -0.09
C ALA A 152 -2.56 8.68 1.08
N ALA A 153 -1.30 8.92 1.44
CA ALA A 153 -0.91 9.86 2.48
C ALA A 153 -0.81 11.31 1.97
N CYS A 154 -0.65 11.52 0.66
CA CYS A 154 -0.35 12.83 0.09
C CYS A 154 -1.61 13.53 -0.38
N ASP A 155 -2.03 14.62 0.27
CA ASP A 155 -3.24 15.34 -0.14
C ASP A 155 -3.05 16.11 -1.47
N VAL A 156 -1.81 16.39 -1.88
CA VAL A 156 -1.51 17.06 -3.16
C VAL A 156 -2.00 16.23 -4.35
N VAL A 157 -1.94 14.89 -4.28
CA VAL A 157 -2.44 14.03 -5.38
C VAL A 157 -3.96 14.13 -5.58
N ARG A 158 -4.68 14.67 -4.59
CA ARG A 158 -6.11 14.97 -4.68
C ARG A 158 -6.37 16.40 -5.15
N TRP A 159 -5.47 17.34 -4.88
CA TRP A 159 -5.65 18.75 -5.23
C TRP A 159 -5.15 19.09 -6.64
N ASN A 160 -4.19 18.32 -7.14
CA ASN A 160 -3.62 18.51 -8.47
C ASN A 160 -3.58 17.18 -9.21
N ASP A 161 -4.45 17.04 -10.22
CA ASP A 161 -4.52 15.83 -11.03
C ASP A 161 -3.25 15.59 -11.85
N ASP A 162 -2.54 16.65 -12.25
CA ASP A 162 -1.27 16.57 -13.00
C ASP A 162 -0.10 16.12 -12.13
N TYR A 163 -0.23 16.17 -10.79
CA TYR A 163 0.79 15.65 -9.91
C TYR A 163 0.77 14.11 -9.92
N LEU A 164 1.83 13.51 -10.48
CA LEU A 164 1.97 12.05 -10.60
C LEU A 164 2.05 11.32 -9.24
N GLY A 165 2.47 12.02 -8.19
CA GLY A 165 2.55 11.46 -6.84
C GLY A 165 3.92 10.92 -6.45
N PRO A 166 4.12 10.65 -5.15
CA PRO A 166 5.44 10.33 -4.60
C PRO A 166 6.06 9.03 -5.14
N ALA A 167 5.25 8.00 -5.39
CA ALA A 167 5.76 6.74 -5.96
C ALA A 167 6.25 6.91 -7.40
N ALA A 168 5.55 7.71 -8.21
CA ALA A 168 5.94 8.01 -9.58
C ALA A 168 7.22 8.84 -9.62
N LEU A 169 7.36 9.84 -8.73
CA LEU A 169 8.62 10.59 -8.61
C LEU A 169 9.80 9.71 -8.18
N ASN A 170 9.58 8.77 -7.25
CA ASN A 170 10.60 7.79 -6.87
C ASN A 170 10.98 6.88 -8.06
N ARG A 171 10.03 6.52 -8.91
CA ARG A 171 10.29 5.75 -10.14
C ARG A 171 11.15 6.54 -11.13
N ALA A 172 10.80 7.79 -11.41
CA ALA A 172 11.60 8.67 -12.26
C ALA A 172 13.03 8.83 -11.70
N TRP A 173 13.15 8.99 -10.38
CA TRP A 173 14.45 9.05 -9.71
C TRP A 173 15.30 7.79 -9.94
N SER A 174 14.72 6.59 -9.82
CA SER A 174 15.44 5.34 -10.13
C SER A 174 15.98 5.33 -11.55
N LEU A 175 15.18 5.75 -12.54
CA LEU A 175 15.59 5.77 -13.94
C LEU A 175 16.70 6.79 -14.22
N VAL A 176 16.67 7.96 -13.57
CA VAL A 176 17.70 8.98 -13.73
C VAL A 176 19.04 8.56 -13.11
N ASN A 177 19.02 7.76 -12.04
CA ASN A 177 20.23 7.37 -11.31
C ASN A 177 20.84 6.03 -11.75
N ASP A 178 20.11 5.26 -12.55
CA ASP A 178 20.60 3.99 -13.09
C ASP A 178 21.28 4.25 -14.44
N VAL A 179 22.56 4.60 -14.33
CA VAL A 179 23.48 4.96 -15.42
C VAL A 179 24.58 3.93 -15.60
#